data_AF-A0A1D6LLT6-F1
#
_entry.id   AF-A0A1D6LLT6-F1
#
_cell.length_a   1.000
_cell.length_b   1.000
_cell.length_c   1.000
_cell.angle_alpha   90.00
_cell.angle_beta   90.00
_cell.angle_gamma   90.00
#
_symmetry.space_group_name_H-M   'P 1'
#
loop_
_entity.id
_entity.type
_entity.pdbx_description
1 polymer ?
#
loop_
_entity_poly.entity_id
_entity_poly.type
_entity_poly.pdbx_seq_one_letter_code
_entity_poly.pdbx_strand_id
1 'polypeptide(L)'
;MLRLAGSFPRLPPPVRPISPAPAPSQLSLRRVLLLLSSAGFSPPSCYSSPSFAAMAAAAPPVAKKVPRQLVEHGDVRVDNYYWLRDDSRSDPDVLAHLRAENDYTAAVMSDFSVVASSLLGNSSSANPGNSLGDVKQLEDEIYAEIRGRIKEDDIDAPLRKGRYYYYERTLTGKEYVQHCRRPVSTDAPITVHDVMPTGPDAPDEHIILDENVKAEGHDYYSIGAFKGGRAIDFIDPTYAVDPEESQFHSSVLRFHYSSMRTPPSVYDYDMDSGVSVLKKIHTILGGFNASNYVTERKWAAAADGTQVPMSILYRNDLVKLDGSDPMLLYGYGSYEVRSVCLFSFLLFGFRNKYNRSYCDKTVLLFSLFLWLQICIDPSFRGSRFSLVDRGFIYVIAHIRGGGEMGRKWYEDGKLLKKKNTFTDFIDCAEHLIKSKYCSREKLCINGRSAGGLLMGAVLNMRPDLFRAAVAGVPFVDVVTTMLDPTIPLTTAEWEVMAQEYPNILVTAGLNDPRVMYSEPAKYVAKLRELKRDDNLVLFKCELGAGHFSKSGRFEKLQEDAFTYAFILKALGMTRKLASL
;
A
#
# COMPACT_ATOMS: atom_id res chain seq x y z
N MET A 1 75.64 -6.72 30.27
CA MET A 1 75.05 -5.40 30.58
C MET A 1 73.69 -5.37 29.87
N LEU A 2 72.50 -5.31 30.46
CA LEU A 2 72.00 -5.09 31.81
C LEU A 2 71.07 -6.26 32.23
N ARG A 3 70.90 -6.43 33.55
CA ARG A 3 70.19 -7.49 34.32
C ARG A 3 68.65 -7.30 34.27
N LEU A 4 67.86 -8.34 34.00
CA LEU A 4 67.25 -9.37 34.88
C LEU A 4 66.15 -8.90 35.86
N ALA A 5 64.91 -9.40 35.64
CA ALA A 5 63.94 -10.02 36.57
C ALA A 5 62.57 -10.11 35.84
N GLY A 6 62.04 -11.27 35.43
CA GLY A 6 61.37 -12.33 36.23
C GLY A 6 59.88 -11.95 36.42
N SER A 7 58.84 -12.65 35.95
CA SER A 7 58.55 -14.10 35.93
C SER A 7 57.25 -14.41 35.14
N PHE A 8 57.23 -15.53 34.38
CA PHE A 8 56.02 -16.25 33.87
C PHE A 8 55.76 -17.49 34.78
N PRO A 9 54.75 -18.37 34.52
CA PRO A 9 53.28 -18.25 34.59
C PRO A 9 52.67 -19.24 35.62
N ARG A 10 51.34 -19.23 35.85
CA ARG A 10 50.63 -20.36 36.49
C ARG A 10 49.39 -20.78 35.69
N LEU A 11 49.36 -22.05 35.28
CA LEU A 11 48.21 -22.77 34.72
C LEU A 11 47.48 -23.59 35.84
N PRO A 12 46.24 -24.07 35.60
CA PRO A 12 45.20 -24.31 36.61
C PRO A 12 45.13 -25.78 37.10
N PRO A 13 44.30 -26.08 38.12
CA PRO A 13 43.35 -27.21 38.01
C PRO A 13 42.09 -27.11 38.93
N PRO A 14 41.18 -28.10 39.01
CA PRO A 14 40.59 -28.95 37.96
C PRO A 14 39.04 -28.92 37.96
N VAL A 15 38.46 -29.37 36.84
CA VAL A 15 37.02 -29.69 36.67
C VAL A 15 36.69 -31.03 37.35
N ARG A 16 35.50 -31.13 37.98
CA ARG A 16 34.84 -32.40 38.38
C ARG A 16 33.30 -32.33 38.18
N PRO A 17 32.61 -33.49 38.06
CA PRO A 17 31.57 -33.71 37.04
C PRO A 17 30.11 -33.75 37.52
N ILE A 18 29.22 -33.40 36.58
CA ILE A 18 27.85 -33.88 36.22
C ILE A 18 27.04 -34.68 37.28
N SER A 19 25.78 -34.25 37.52
CA SER A 19 24.58 -35.15 37.56
C SER A 19 23.23 -34.38 37.56
N PRO A 20 22.12 -35.00 37.12
CA PRO A 20 21.01 -34.35 36.43
C PRO A 20 19.76 -34.09 37.29
N ALA A 21 18.78 -33.41 36.67
CA ALA A 21 17.49 -32.99 37.22
C ALA A 21 16.62 -34.11 37.82
N PRO A 22 15.70 -33.79 38.76
CA PRO A 22 14.58 -34.66 39.08
C PRO A 22 13.27 -34.19 38.42
N ALA A 23 12.63 -35.11 37.69
CA ALA A 23 11.23 -35.05 37.28
C ALA A 23 10.30 -35.48 38.44
N PRO A 24 8.97 -35.28 38.34
CA PRO A 24 8.08 -35.14 39.49
C PRO A 24 7.62 -36.48 40.08
N SER A 25 7.43 -36.51 41.40
CA SER A 25 6.94 -37.66 42.15
C SER A 25 5.42 -37.83 42.03
N GLN A 26 5.02 -39.00 41.53
CA GLN A 26 3.72 -39.64 41.72
C GLN A 26 3.62 -40.33 43.09
N LEU A 27 2.39 -40.69 43.50
CA LEU A 27 1.95 -41.51 44.66
C LEU A 27 1.54 -40.70 45.91
N SER A 28 0.42 -40.94 46.59
CA SER A 28 -0.58 -42.02 46.50
C SER A 28 -1.90 -41.64 47.17
N LEU A 29 -2.98 -42.28 46.72
CA LEU A 29 -4.27 -42.40 47.38
C LEU A 29 -4.18 -43.14 48.73
N ARG A 30 -4.89 -42.67 49.77
CA ARG A 30 -5.90 -43.46 50.54
C ARG A 30 -6.56 -42.69 51.69
N ARG A 31 -7.89 -42.51 51.54
CA ARG A 31 -9.00 -42.76 52.50
C ARG A 31 -8.84 -42.30 53.96
N VAL A 32 -9.71 -41.37 54.38
CA VAL A 32 -10.58 -41.53 55.57
C VAL A 32 -11.98 -41.00 55.23
N LEU A 33 -12.98 -41.75 55.69
CA LEU A 33 -14.40 -41.68 55.39
C LEU A 33 -15.17 -40.79 56.39
N LEU A 34 -16.20 -40.11 55.88
CA LEU A 34 -17.55 -39.87 56.46
C LEU A 34 -17.72 -39.08 57.78
N LEU A 35 -18.45 -37.96 57.67
CA LEU A 35 -19.66 -37.67 58.46
C LEU A 35 -20.58 -36.70 57.70
N LEU A 36 -21.83 -37.11 57.52
CA LEU A 36 -22.93 -36.42 56.84
C LEU A 36 -23.63 -35.43 57.78
N SER A 37 -23.95 -34.23 57.30
CA SER A 37 -25.17 -33.50 57.67
C SER A 37 -25.50 -32.39 56.66
N SER A 38 -26.46 -32.70 55.79
CA SER A 38 -27.48 -31.84 55.17
C SER A 38 -27.36 -30.31 55.25
N ALA A 39 -27.10 -29.67 54.10
CA ALA A 39 -27.73 -28.40 53.69
C ALA A 39 -27.54 -28.16 52.18
N GLY A 40 -28.65 -28.04 51.44
CA GLY A 40 -28.75 -27.29 50.17
C GLY A 40 -28.01 -27.82 48.94
N PHE A 41 -28.61 -28.78 48.21
CA PHE A 41 -28.25 -29.04 46.80
C PHE A 41 -29.18 -28.23 45.88
N SER A 42 -28.68 -27.09 45.37
CA SER A 42 -29.07 -26.59 44.05
C SER A 42 -28.19 -27.30 43.03
N PRO A 43 -28.72 -27.87 41.93
CA PRO A 43 -27.87 -28.44 40.90
C PRO A 43 -27.00 -27.34 40.28
N PRO A 44 -25.71 -27.59 39.96
CA PRO A 44 -24.98 -26.69 39.10
C PRO A 44 -25.66 -26.72 37.75
N SER A 45 -26.30 -25.61 37.41
CA SER A 45 -26.79 -25.32 36.07
C SER A 45 -25.68 -25.66 35.08
N CYS A 46 -26.04 -26.55 34.17
CA CYS A 46 -25.48 -26.75 32.84
C CYS A 46 -24.31 -25.83 32.48
N TYR A 47 -23.22 -26.45 32.02
CA TYR A 47 -22.36 -25.86 31.00
C TYR A 47 -23.24 -25.05 30.05
N SER A 48 -23.11 -23.72 30.11
CA SER A 48 -23.66 -22.86 29.09
C SER A 48 -22.89 -23.19 27.82
N SER A 49 -23.45 -24.13 27.06
CA SER A 49 -23.20 -24.27 25.63
C SER A 49 -23.13 -22.84 25.06
N PRO A 50 -22.14 -22.50 24.22
CA PRO A 50 -22.20 -21.24 23.51
C PRO A 50 -23.56 -21.20 22.81
N SER A 51 -24.36 -20.17 23.13
CA SER A 51 -25.68 -20.00 22.55
C SER A 51 -25.55 -20.12 21.03
N PHE A 52 -26.51 -20.78 20.41
CA PHE A 52 -26.75 -20.91 18.97
C PHE A 52 -26.95 -19.56 18.23
N ALA A 53 -26.18 -18.52 18.57
CA ALA A 53 -26.29 -17.14 18.09
C ALA A 53 -25.10 -16.72 17.21
N ALA A 54 -24.35 -17.67 16.65
CA ALA A 54 -23.34 -17.42 15.63
C ALA A 54 -23.61 -18.32 14.41
N MET A 55 -24.78 -18.16 13.78
CA MET A 55 -25.20 -19.00 12.65
C MET A 55 -25.99 -18.18 11.62
N ALA A 56 -25.23 -17.42 10.84
CA ALA A 56 -25.47 -16.90 9.49
C ALA A 56 -24.25 -16.00 9.19
N ALA A 57 -23.79 -15.88 7.94
CA ALA A 57 -22.92 -14.75 7.61
C ALA A 57 -23.65 -13.48 8.08
N ALA A 58 -23.06 -12.77 9.06
CA ALA A 58 -23.72 -11.62 9.68
C ALA A 58 -24.17 -10.66 8.58
N ALA A 59 -25.39 -10.13 8.66
CA ALA A 59 -25.84 -9.12 7.71
C ALA A 59 -24.86 -7.93 7.72
N PRO A 60 -24.65 -7.23 6.58
CA PRO A 60 -23.78 -6.07 6.54
C PRO A 60 -24.22 -5.04 7.59
N PRO A 61 -23.28 -4.41 8.31
CA PRO A 61 -23.63 -3.37 9.27
C PRO A 61 -24.42 -2.24 8.59
N VAL A 62 -25.47 -1.80 9.27
CA VAL A 62 -26.35 -0.73 8.79
C VAL A 62 -26.08 0.52 9.63
N ALA A 63 -25.58 1.57 8.99
CA ALA A 63 -25.38 2.85 9.65
C ALA A 63 -26.73 3.49 10.02
N LYS A 64 -26.86 3.98 11.27
CA LYS A 64 -28.04 4.75 11.69
C LYS A 64 -28.16 6.03 10.84
N LYS A 65 -29.40 6.45 10.55
CA LYS A 65 -29.68 7.72 9.88
C LYS A 65 -29.94 8.80 10.94
N VAL A 66 -29.02 9.75 11.07
CA VAL A 66 -29.13 10.91 11.95
C VAL A 66 -29.03 12.16 11.08
N PRO A 67 -30.17 12.71 10.63
CA PRO A 67 -30.18 13.84 9.69
C PRO A 67 -29.48 15.07 10.28
N ARG A 68 -28.46 15.54 9.59
CA ARG A 68 -27.81 16.84 9.86
C ARG A 68 -28.05 17.76 8.68
N GLN A 69 -28.67 18.91 8.94
CA GLN A 69 -28.76 19.97 7.94
C GLN A 69 -27.42 20.71 7.87
N LEU A 70 -26.93 20.87 6.65
CA LEU A 70 -25.75 21.64 6.30
C LEU A 70 -26.23 22.78 5.42
N VAL A 71 -26.16 24.00 5.95
CA VAL A 71 -26.65 25.22 5.29
C VAL A 71 -25.44 26.04 4.89
N GLU A 72 -25.22 26.21 3.60
CA GLU A 72 -24.08 26.96 3.07
C GLU A 72 -24.46 27.63 1.76
N HIS A 73 -23.98 28.86 1.52
CA HIS A 73 -24.29 29.65 0.31
C HIS A 73 -25.79 29.78 -0.06
N GLY A 74 -26.70 29.63 0.91
CA GLY A 74 -28.15 29.68 0.68
C GLY A 74 -28.78 28.34 0.28
N ASP A 75 -27.98 27.29 0.12
CA ASP A 75 -28.45 25.93 -0.13
C ASP A 75 -28.52 25.13 1.18
N VAL A 76 -29.50 24.23 1.27
CA VAL A 76 -29.67 23.31 2.41
C VAL A 76 -29.48 21.88 1.92
N ARG A 77 -28.49 21.19 2.46
CA ARG A 77 -28.24 19.77 2.22
C ARG A 77 -28.48 18.96 3.50
N VAL A 78 -29.01 17.76 3.35
CA VAL A 78 -29.21 16.83 4.47
C VAL A 78 -28.20 15.70 4.36
N ASP A 79 -27.33 15.60 5.38
CA ASP A 79 -26.42 14.49 5.54
C ASP A 79 -26.97 13.54 6.63
N ASN A 80 -27.49 12.39 6.21
CA ASN A 80 -28.03 11.38 7.12
C ASN A 80 -26.95 10.62 7.90
N TYR A 81 -25.69 10.73 7.49
CA TYR A 81 -24.58 9.93 8.01
C TYR A 81 -23.47 10.81 8.60
N TYR A 82 -23.77 12.08 8.89
CA TYR A 82 -22.81 13.04 9.46
C TYR A 82 -22.18 12.56 10.77
N TRP A 83 -22.92 11.79 11.57
CA TRP A 83 -22.45 11.22 12.84
C TRP A 83 -21.24 10.28 12.70
N LEU A 84 -20.95 9.76 11.50
CA LEU A 84 -19.76 8.94 11.23
C LEU A 84 -18.46 9.76 11.24
N ARG A 85 -18.55 11.09 11.21
CA ARG A 85 -17.41 11.99 11.34
C ARG A 85 -17.15 12.28 12.82
N ASP A 86 -15.94 11.95 13.26
CA ASP A 86 -15.40 12.35 14.55
C ASP A 86 -13.92 12.75 14.40
N ASP A 87 -13.68 14.06 14.46
CA ASP A 87 -12.35 14.63 14.31
C ASP A 87 -11.41 14.23 15.48
N SER A 88 -11.97 13.85 16.64
CA SER A 88 -11.21 13.37 17.80
C SER A 88 -10.74 11.91 17.66
N ARG A 89 -11.36 11.13 16.74
CA ARG A 89 -11.10 9.71 16.50
C ARG A 89 -11.27 8.83 17.74
N SER A 90 -12.15 9.23 18.66
CA SER A 90 -12.35 8.60 19.96
C SER A 90 -13.81 8.32 20.30
N ASP A 91 -14.75 8.77 19.47
CA ASP A 91 -16.18 8.56 19.67
C ASP A 91 -16.51 7.05 19.69
N PRO A 92 -17.13 6.55 20.78
CA PRO A 92 -17.36 5.12 20.94
C PRO A 92 -18.37 4.55 19.94
N ASP A 93 -19.36 5.32 19.50
CA ASP A 93 -20.35 4.86 18.51
C ASP A 93 -19.70 4.73 17.13
N VAL A 94 -18.86 5.70 16.75
CA VAL A 94 -18.10 5.65 15.49
C VAL A 94 -17.15 4.46 15.50
N LEU A 95 -16.34 4.29 16.55
CA LEU A 95 -15.40 3.18 16.66
C LEU A 95 -16.12 1.82 16.69
N ALA A 96 -17.28 1.73 17.36
CA ALA A 96 -18.09 0.51 17.35
C ALA A 96 -18.58 0.16 15.93
N HIS A 97 -19.04 1.16 15.17
CA HIS A 97 -19.46 0.95 13.78
C HIS A 97 -18.30 0.51 12.88
N LEU A 98 -17.14 1.17 12.97
CA LEU A 98 -15.95 0.79 12.20
C LEU A 98 -15.46 -0.62 12.53
N ARG A 99 -15.52 -1.03 13.81
CA ARG A 99 -15.21 -2.41 14.22
C ARG A 99 -16.21 -3.41 13.63
N ALA A 100 -17.50 -3.11 13.69
CA ALA A 100 -18.53 -3.97 13.09
C ALA A 100 -18.33 -4.15 11.56
N GLU A 101 -17.92 -3.09 10.85
CA GLU A 101 -17.58 -3.14 9.42
C GLU A 101 -16.37 -4.03 9.14
N ASN A 102 -15.32 -3.92 9.97
CA ASN A 102 -14.16 -4.78 9.89
C ASN A 102 -14.51 -6.25 10.20
N ASP A 103 -15.32 -6.51 11.23
CA ASP A 103 -15.75 -7.86 11.62
C ASP A 103 -16.57 -8.52 10.52
N TYR A 104 -17.53 -7.78 9.93
CA TYR A 104 -18.30 -8.24 8.77
C TYR A 104 -17.39 -8.54 7.57
N THR A 105 -16.47 -7.63 7.26
CA THR A 105 -15.53 -7.80 6.15
C THR A 105 -14.63 -9.03 6.37
N ALA A 106 -14.12 -9.23 7.59
CA ALA A 106 -13.34 -10.41 7.95
C ALA A 106 -14.17 -11.70 7.88
N ALA A 107 -15.43 -11.68 8.33
CA ALA A 107 -16.34 -12.82 8.24
C ALA A 107 -16.63 -13.22 6.79
N VAL A 108 -16.87 -12.25 5.90
CA VAL A 108 -17.07 -12.51 4.47
C VAL A 108 -15.76 -12.98 3.81
N MET A 109 -14.62 -12.46 4.21
CA MET A 109 -13.32 -12.81 3.64
C MET A 109 -12.68 -14.08 4.24
N SER A 110 -13.32 -14.75 5.20
CA SER A 110 -12.86 -16.00 5.79
C SER A 110 -13.72 -17.23 5.43
N ASP A 111 -14.74 -17.07 4.57
CA ASP A 111 -15.72 -18.08 4.16
C ASP A 111 -15.84 -19.32 5.06
N PHE A 112 -16.53 -19.16 6.20
CA PHE A 112 -17.09 -20.25 7.00
C PHE A 112 -18.15 -21.02 6.19
N SER A 113 -17.72 -21.89 5.28
CA SER A 113 -18.61 -22.85 4.59
C SER A 113 -18.36 -24.32 4.98
N VAL A 114 -17.50 -24.60 5.96
CA VAL A 114 -17.21 -25.98 6.40
C VAL A 114 -18.09 -26.47 7.57
N VAL A 115 -18.81 -25.60 8.29
CA VAL A 115 -19.52 -26.05 9.52
C VAL A 115 -20.99 -26.42 9.27
N ALA A 116 -21.64 -25.88 8.23
CA ALA A 116 -23.06 -26.15 7.95
C ALA A 116 -23.32 -27.57 7.41
N SER A 117 -22.39 -28.14 6.63
CA SER A 117 -22.57 -29.49 6.05
C SER A 117 -22.34 -30.62 7.05
N SER A 118 -21.54 -30.41 8.11
CA SER A 118 -21.34 -31.43 9.15
C SER A 118 -22.49 -31.49 10.16
N LEU A 119 -23.22 -30.38 10.33
CA LEU A 119 -24.35 -30.26 11.27
C LEU A 119 -25.70 -30.72 10.68
N LEU A 120 -25.81 -30.84 9.35
CA LEU A 120 -27.05 -31.23 8.67
C LEU A 120 -27.14 -32.72 8.30
N GLY A 121 -26.20 -33.57 8.71
CA GLY A 121 -26.36 -35.02 8.69
C GLY A 121 -26.63 -35.69 7.33
N ASN A 122 -26.49 -34.98 6.21
CA ASN A 122 -26.68 -35.57 4.89
C ASN A 122 -25.35 -36.14 4.36
N SER A 123 -25.03 -37.35 4.81
CA SER A 123 -24.05 -38.21 4.17
C SER A 123 -24.66 -38.82 2.90
N SER A 124 -24.61 -38.10 1.78
CA SER A 124 -24.85 -38.72 0.47
C SER A 124 -24.00 -38.08 -0.61
N SER A 125 -22.89 -38.75 -0.93
CA SER A 125 -22.28 -38.81 -2.27
C SER A 125 -22.22 -37.49 -3.05
N ALA A 126 -21.52 -36.48 -2.54
CA ALA A 126 -20.94 -35.44 -3.38
C ALA A 126 -19.43 -35.66 -3.45
N ASN A 127 -18.89 -35.75 -4.67
CA ASN A 127 -17.48 -35.94 -5.02
C ASN A 127 -16.48 -35.30 -4.03
N PRO A 128 -15.39 -35.98 -3.64
CA PRO A 128 -14.33 -35.40 -2.80
C PRO A 128 -13.46 -34.34 -3.52
N GLY A 129 -13.96 -33.72 -4.60
CA GLY A 129 -13.25 -32.74 -5.44
C GLY A 129 -13.74 -31.30 -5.32
N ASN A 130 -14.63 -30.96 -4.38
CA ASN A 130 -15.30 -29.65 -4.32
C ASN A 130 -15.25 -28.98 -2.93
N SER A 131 -14.10 -29.03 -2.23
CA SER A 131 -13.88 -28.11 -1.10
C SER A 131 -13.57 -26.72 -1.68
N LEU A 132 -14.49 -25.76 -1.51
CA LEU A 132 -14.16 -24.34 -1.72
C LEU A 132 -13.02 -24.01 -0.74
N GLY A 133 -11.90 -23.51 -1.28
CA GLY A 133 -10.75 -23.10 -0.46
C GLY A 133 -11.13 -21.88 0.38
N ASP A 134 -10.71 -21.88 1.64
CA ASP A 134 -10.86 -20.75 2.57
C ASP A 134 -10.17 -19.51 1.96
N VAL A 135 -10.91 -18.42 1.78
CA VAL A 135 -10.38 -17.15 1.25
C VAL A 135 -9.25 -16.62 2.15
N LYS A 136 -9.30 -16.92 3.45
CA LYS A 136 -8.23 -16.56 4.38
C LYS A 136 -6.94 -17.32 4.08
N GLN A 137 -7.03 -18.61 3.76
CA GLN A 137 -5.87 -19.39 3.34
C GLN A 137 -5.24 -18.81 2.07
N LEU A 138 -6.06 -18.40 1.09
CA LEU A 138 -5.55 -17.74 -0.13
C LEU A 138 -4.88 -16.40 0.18
N GLU A 139 -5.43 -15.60 1.09
CA GLU A 139 -4.82 -14.35 1.56
C GLU A 139 -3.44 -14.61 2.18
N ASP A 140 -3.33 -15.61 3.07
CA ASP A 140 -2.08 -15.98 3.72
C ASP A 140 -1.03 -16.52 2.71
N GLU A 141 -1.47 -17.30 1.71
CA GLU A 141 -0.62 -17.75 0.60
C GLU A 141 -0.10 -16.57 -0.22
N ILE A 142 -0.96 -15.63 -0.61
CA ILE A 142 -0.55 -14.42 -1.34
C ILE A 142 0.42 -13.60 -0.49
N TYR A 143 0.13 -13.40 0.80
CA TYR A 143 1.03 -12.68 1.69
C TYR A 143 2.41 -13.34 1.77
N ALA A 144 2.47 -14.66 1.92
CA ALA A 144 3.70 -15.42 1.95
C ALA A 144 4.48 -15.32 0.63
N GLU A 145 3.81 -15.34 -0.51
CA GLU A 145 4.45 -15.13 -1.83
C GLU A 145 5.04 -13.72 -1.95
N ILE A 146 4.28 -12.69 -1.59
CA ILE A 146 4.72 -11.29 -1.68
C ILE A 146 5.95 -11.09 -0.79
N ARG A 147 5.88 -11.56 0.47
CA ARG A 147 6.99 -11.48 1.42
C ARG A 147 8.18 -12.32 0.98
N GLY A 148 7.94 -13.51 0.42
CA GLY A 148 8.96 -14.41 -0.09
C GLY A 148 9.74 -13.90 -1.30
N ARG A 149 9.30 -12.80 -1.93
CA ARG A 149 10.04 -12.07 -2.98
C ARG A 149 10.98 -11.00 -2.44
N ILE A 150 10.89 -10.68 -1.15
CA ILE A 150 11.64 -9.59 -0.52
C ILE A 150 12.85 -10.18 0.18
N LYS A 151 14.02 -9.59 -0.09
CA LYS A 151 15.20 -9.80 0.73
C LYS A 151 15.06 -8.93 2.00
N GLU A 152 14.78 -9.55 3.14
CA GLU A 152 14.40 -8.81 4.36
C GLU A 152 15.55 -8.03 4.99
N ASP A 153 16.77 -8.56 4.94
CA ASP A 153 18.00 -7.86 5.28
C ASP A 153 18.63 -7.29 4.00
N ASP A 154 18.69 -5.96 3.90
CA ASP A 154 19.29 -5.34 2.74
C ASP A 154 19.84 -3.96 3.06
N ILE A 155 20.87 -3.55 2.32
CA ILE A 155 21.49 -2.23 2.39
C ILE A 155 21.27 -1.55 1.04
N ASP A 156 20.73 -0.34 1.02
CA ASP A 156 20.55 0.43 -0.22
C ASP A 156 21.89 0.80 -0.89
N ALA A 157 21.83 1.47 -2.04
CA ALA A 157 23.05 1.88 -2.71
C ALA A 157 23.69 3.05 -1.94
N PRO A 158 24.86 2.90 -1.30
CA PRO A 158 25.41 3.97 -0.46
C PRO A 158 25.75 5.21 -1.28
N LEU A 159 25.38 6.38 -0.78
CA LEU A 159 25.59 7.67 -1.43
C LEU A 159 26.70 8.43 -0.71
N ARG A 160 27.79 8.72 -1.43
CA ARG A 160 28.88 9.51 -0.88
C ARG A 160 28.46 10.99 -0.84
N LYS A 161 28.35 11.55 0.37
CA LYS A 161 28.16 12.99 0.60
C LYS A 161 29.30 13.47 1.52
N GLY A 162 30.27 14.13 0.90
CA GLY A 162 31.44 14.68 1.58
C GLY A 162 32.34 13.56 2.12
N ARG A 163 32.61 13.61 3.43
CA ARG A 163 33.45 12.64 4.15
C ARG A 163 32.72 11.39 4.60
N TYR A 164 31.47 11.19 4.19
CA TYR A 164 30.68 10.02 4.59
C TYR A 164 29.96 9.39 3.39
N TYR A 165 29.82 8.06 3.44
CA TYR A 165 28.77 7.33 2.76
C TYR A 165 27.53 7.33 3.63
N TYR A 166 26.38 7.65 3.07
CA TYR A 166 25.06 7.54 3.70
C TYR A 166 24.30 6.40 3.04
N TYR A 167 23.60 5.61 3.84
CA TYR A 167 22.83 4.48 3.36
C TYR A 167 21.73 4.12 4.35
N GLU A 168 20.72 3.47 3.85
CA GLU A 168 19.65 2.86 4.60
C GLU A 168 19.88 1.35 4.67
N ARG A 169 19.55 0.76 5.82
CA ARG A 169 19.53 -0.70 5.96
C ARG A 169 18.28 -1.20 6.63
N THR A 170 17.87 -2.38 6.21
CA THR A 170 16.78 -3.13 6.81
C THR A 170 17.31 -4.43 7.42
N LEU A 171 16.63 -4.93 8.45
CA LEU A 171 17.04 -6.12 9.20
C LEU A 171 15.96 -7.19 9.11
N THR A 172 16.35 -8.47 9.07
CA THR A 172 15.41 -9.60 9.05
C THR A 172 14.38 -9.50 10.17
N GLY A 173 13.10 -9.67 9.85
CA GLY A 173 11.98 -9.62 10.80
C GLY A 173 11.67 -8.25 11.39
N LYS A 174 12.41 -7.19 11.04
CA LYS A 174 12.14 -5.82 11.50
C LYS A 174 11.26 -5.05 10.52
N GLU A 175 10.40 -4.16 11.02
CA GLU A 175 9.43 -3.41 10.21
C GLU A 175 9.99 -2.12 9.60
N TYR A 176 10.98 -1.51 10.27
CA TYR A 176 11.47 -0.17 9.94
C TYR A 176 12.96 -0.15 9.58
N VAL A 177 13.37 0.94 8.94
CA VAL A 177 14.72 1.14 8.41
C VAL A 177 15.67 1.73 9.45
N GLN A 178 16.96 1.48 9.30
CA GLN A 178 18.02 2.18 10.01
C GLN A 178 18.77 3.08 9.03
N HIS A 179 18.83 4.37 9.36
CA HIS A 179 19.63 5.36 8.63
C HIS A 179 21.06 5.31 9.16
N CYS A 180 22.01 5.05 8.28
CA CYS A 180 23.40 4.80 8.64
C CYS A 180 24.34 5.73 7.85
N ARG A 181 25.54 5.92 8.41
CA ARG A 181 26.67 6.48 7.67
C ARG A 181 27.97 5.80 8.02
N ARG A 182 28.92 5.83 7.09
CA ARG A 182 30.29 5.34 7.28
C ARG A 182 31.28 6.38 6.76
N PRO A 183 32.37 6.69 7.47
CA PRO A 183 33.35 7.64 6.97
C PRO A 183 34.05 7.10 5.72
N VAL A 184 34.43 8.01 4.83
CA VAL A 184 35.20 7.70 3.62
C VAL A 184 36.67 7.58 3.99
N SER A 185 37.34 6.52 3.51
CA SER A 185 38.77 6.28 3.79
C SER A 185 39.75 7.16 2.99
N THR A 186 39.24 7.97 2.06
CA THR A 186 40.02 8.80 1.14
C THR A 186 39.41 10.19 0.99
N ASP A 187 40.28 11.20 0.85
CA ASP A 187 39.91 12.58 0.52
C ASP A 187 39.85 12.83 -1.00
N ALA A 188 39.94 11.78 -1.83
CA ALA A 188 39.82 11.89 -3.29
C ALA A 188 38.48 12.51 -3.73
N PRO A 189 38.41 13.19 -4.88
CA PRO A 189 37.15 13.67 -5.45
C PRO A 189 36.10 12.55 -5.58
N ILE A 190 34.82 12.93 -5.61
CA ILE A 190 33.74 11.96 -5.83
C ILE A 190 33.78 11.46 -7.27
N THR A 191 33.64 10.15 -7.44
CA THR A 191 33.57 9.52 -8.76
C THR A 191 32.46 8.49 -8.84
N VAL A 192 32.02 8.15 -10.06
CA VAL A 192 31.10 7.03 -10.31
C VAL A 192 31.67 5.67 -9.86
N HIS A 193 32.98 5.59 -9.60
CA HIS A 193 33.66 4.37 -9.15
C HIS A 193 33.80 4.29 -7.63
N ASP A 194 33.28 5.26 -6.88
CA ASP A 194 33.32 5.21 -5.42
C ASP A 194 32.53 4.02 -4.88
N VAL A 195 33.16 3.23 -4.01
CA VAL A 195 32.54 2.07 -3.34
C VAL A 195 32.73 2.24 -1.85
N MET A 196 31.63 2.12 -1.10
CA MET A 196 31.70 2.09 0.37
C MET A 196 32.47 0.85 0.82
N PRO A 197 33.52 0.98 1.66
CA PRO A 197 34.22 -0.17 2.21
C PRO A 197 33.26 -1.08 2.98
N THR A 198 33.37 -2.39 2.79
CA THR A 198 32.61 -3.41 3.53
C THR A 198 33.56 -4.48 4.07
N GLY A 199 33.13 -5.25 5.07
CA GLY A 199 33.95 -6.27 5.73
C GLY A 199 34.56 -5.83 7.07
N PRO A 200 35.40 -6.69 7.68
CA PRO A 200 35.91 -6.49 9.04
C PRO A 200 36.87 -5.30 9.17
N ASP A 201 37.53 -4.91 8.08
CA ASP A 201 38.47 -3.78 8.05
C ASP A 201 37.80 -2.45 7.65
N ALA A 202 36.48 -2.46 7.43
CA ALA A 202 35.75 -1.24 7.07
C ALA A 202 35.65 -0.30 8.29
N PRO A 203 35.71 1.03 8.08
CA PRO A 203 35.52 1.98 9.17
C PRO A 203 34.20 1.77 9.90
N ASP A 204 34.20 2.11 11.19
CA ASP A 204 33.01 1.96 12.03
C ASP A 204 31.80 2.70 11.43
N GLU A 205 30.69 1.98 11.39
CA GLU A 205 29.41 2.52 10.99
C GLU A 205 28.80 3.32 12.15
N HIS A 206 28.16 4.43 11.82
CA HIS A 206 27.33 5.20 12.72
C HIS A 206 25.86 5.10 12.32
N ILE A 207 25.03 4.56 13.21
CA ILE A 207 23.57 4.62 13.08
C ILE A 207 23.13 6.04 13.43
N ILE A 208 22.59 6.74 12.45
CA ILE A 208 22.06 8.11 12.59
C ILE A 208 20.69 8.06 13.26
N LEU A 209 19.85 7.13 12.82
CA LEU A 209 18.49 6.96 13.30
C LEU A 209 18.07 5.50 13.16
N ASP A 210 17.61 4.92 14.26
CA ASP A 210 16.96 3.62 14.25
C ASP A 210 15.46 3.81 14.40
N GLU A 211 14.72 3.67 13.29
CA GLU A 211 13.28 3.81 13.32
C GLU A 211 12.60 2.65 14.07
N ASN A 212 13.24 1.48 14.18
CA ASN A 212 12.66 0.37 14.94
C ASN A 212 12.57 0.71 16.43
N VAL A 213 13.60 1.36 16.98
CA VAL A 213 13.59 1.85 18.38
C VAL A 213 12.61 3.00 18.54
N LYS A 214 12.51 3.89 17.54
CA LYS A 214 11.59 5.04 17.62
C LYS A 214 10.12 4.67 17.49
N ALA A 215 9.81 3.58 16.79
CA ALA A 215 8.45 3.08 16.66
C ALA A 215 7.94 2.36 17.92
N GLU A 216 8.82 1.99 18.87
CA GLU A 216 8.41 1.30 20.10
C GLU A 216 7.38 2.12 20.89
N GLY A 217 6.25 1.50 21.23
CA GLY A 217 5.16 2.13 21.99
C GLY A 217 4.22 3.00 21.14
N HIS A 218 4.37 3.01 19.81
CA HIS A 218 3.49 3.73 18.89
C HIS A 218 2.70 2.76 17.99
N ASP A 219 1.38 2.93 17.91
CA ASP A 219 0.52 2.15 17.01
C ASP A 219 0.74 2.50 15.52
N TYR A 220 1.26 3.70 15.24
CA TYR A 220 1.65 4.17 13.92
C TYR A 220 2.90 5.05 14.03
N TYR A 221 3.94 4.76 13.25
CA TYR A 221 5.18 5.54 13.22
C TYR A 221 5.63 5.79 11.79
N SER A 222 5.81 7.05 11.40
CA SER A 222 6.27 7.43 10.06
C SER A 222 7.14 8.67 10.14
N ILE A 223 8.28 8.64 9.46
CA ILE A 223 9.15 9.79 9.31
C ILE A 223 8.93 10.41 7.93
N GLY A 224 8.46 11.66 7.89
CA GLY A 224 8.16 12.37 6.65
C GLY A 224 9.37 13.10 6.03
N ALA A 225 10.31 13.56 6.85
CA ALA A 225 11.56 14.17 6.41
C ALA A 225 12.60 14.09 7.52
N PHE A 226 13.83 13.73 7.16
CA PHE A 226 14.96 13.71 8.06
C PHE A 226 15.83 14.97 7.84
N LYS A 227 15.69 15.98 8.71
CA LYS A 227 16.51 17.19 8.64
C LYS A 227 17.77 17.02 9.49
N GLY A 228 18.88 16.61 8.86
CA GLY A 228 20.21 16.70 9.45
C GLY A 228 20.81 18.09 9.21
N GLY A 229 21.35 18.75 10.26
CA GLY A 229 22.09 20.00 10.10
C GLY A 229 22.31 20.78 11.41
N ARG A 230 23.33 21.65 11.42
CA ARG A 230 23.53 22.68 12.44
C ARG A 230 22.78 23.94 11.98
N ALA A 231 22.17 24.69 12.89
CA ALA A 231 21.64 26.01 12.54
C ALA A 231 22.79 26.87 11.99
N ILE A 232 22.59 27.44 10.80
CA ILE A 232 23.50 28.42 10.21
C ILE A 232 22.84 29.78 10.46
N ASP A 233 23.53 30.65 11.19
CA ASP A 233 23.10 32.03 11.34
C ASP A 233 23.33 32.76 10.02
N PHE A 234 22.26 33.30 9.44
CA PHE A 234 22.33 34.10 8.23
C PHE A 234 22.40 35.59 8.60
N ILE A 235 23.21 36.34 7.85
CA ILE A 235 23.55 37.73 8.14
C ILE A 235 22.31 38.64 8.02
N ASP A 236 21.36 38.27 7.15
CA ASP A 236 20.13 39.03 6.94
C ASP A 236 18.99 38.53 7.86
N PRO A 237 18.18 39.44 8.44
CA PRO A 237 17.00 39.07 9.24
C PRO A 237 15.87 38.44 8.40
N THR A 238 15.97 38.50 7.07
CA THR A 238 15.00 37.93 6.13
C THR A 238 15.77 37.17 5.04
N TYR A 239 15.67 35.84 5.02
CA TYR A 239 16.35 34.98 4.05
C TYR A 239 15.42 33.88 3.55
N ALA A 240 15.64 33.42 2.32
CA ALA A 240 15.04 32.21 1.76
C ALA A 240 16.16 31.21 1.49
N VAL A 241 16.06 30.02 2.10
CA VAL A 241 17.04 28.94 1.96
C VAL A 241 16.28 27.66 1.69
N ASP A 242 16.44 27.12 0.49
CA ASP A 242 15.93 25.82 0.11
C ASP A 242 16.98 24.74 0.42
N PRO A 243 16.62 23.61 1.06
CA PRO A 243 17.50 22.46 1.15
C PRO A 243 17.56 21.76 -0.22
N GLU A 244 18.55 22.09 -1.04
CA GLU A 244 18.85 21.29 -2.23
C GLU A 244 19.65 20.05 -1.83
N GLU A 245 19.12 18.89 -2.22
CA GLU A 245 19.83 17.61 -2.22
C GLU A 245 21.13 17.73 -3.03
N SER A 246 22.25 17.47 -2.35
CA SER A 246 23.56 17.11 -2.92
C SER A 246 24.48 18.25 -3.36
N GLN A 247 25.76 17.91 -3.37
CA GLN A 247 26.88 18.82 -3.58
C GLN A 247 26.80 19.49 -4.95
N PHE A 248 26.57 20.79 -5.00
CA PHE A 248 26.49 21.63 -6.22
C PHE A 248 27.66 21.50 -7.21
N HIS A 249 28.77 20.89 -6.80
CA HIS A 249 29.99 20.75 -7.60
C HIS A 249 30.28 19.31 -8.06
N SER A 250 29.35 18.35 -7.89
CA SER A 250 29.56 17.00 -8.41
C SER A 250 29.11 16.87 -9.86
N SER A 251 29.95 16.25 -10.69
CA SER A 251 29.57 15.81 -12.04
C SER A 251 28.77 14.49 -12.01
N VAL A 252 28.61 13.85 -10.84
CA VAL A 252 27.94 12.55 -10.70
C VAL A 252 26.46 12.73 -10.36
N LEU A 253 25.60 12.25 -11.26
CA LEU A 253 24.16 12.15 -11.08
C LEU A 253 23.77 10.72 -10.71
N ARG A 254 23.15 10.52 -9.53
CA ARG A 254 22.51 9.25 -9.17
C ARG A 254 21.08 9.21 -9.69
N PHE A 255 20.73 8.17 -10.45
CA PHE A 255 19.36 7.94 -10.89
C PHE A 255 18.91 6.50 -10.64
N HIS A 256 17.59 6.35 -10.50
CA HIS A 256 16.93 5.06 -10.34
C HIS A 256 16.24 4.67 -11.63
N TYR A 257 16.37 3.40 -12.02
CA TYR A 257 15.70 2.83 -13.18
C TYR A 257 14.89 1.60 -12.77
N SER A 258 13.66 1.52 -13.26
CA SER A 258 12.80 0.35 -13.09
C SER A 258 11.77 0.31 -14.23
N SER A 259 11.22 -0.88 -14.48
CA SER A 259 10.05 -1.07 -15.33
C SER A 259 9.11 -2.07 -14.66
N MET A 260 7.89 -2.26 -15.18
CA MET A 260 6.96 -3.25 -14.64
C MET A 260 7.51 -4.69 -14.60
N ARG A 261 8.56 -5.00 -15.39
CA ARG A 261 9.27 -6.29 -15.38
C ARG A 261 10.77 -6.19 -15.02
N THR A 262 11.29 -5.00 -14.73
CA THR A 262 12.70 -4.80 -14.40
C THR A 262 12.84 -4.30 -12.97
N PRO A 263 13.45 -5.09 -12.06
CA PRO A 263 13.66 -4.70 -10.67
C PRO A 263 14.37 -3.34 -10.55
N PRO A 264 14.09 -2.57 -9.48
CA PRO A 264 14.72 -1.27 -9.25
C PRO A 264 16.24 -1.38 -9.28
N SER A 265 16.87 -0.53 -10.05
CA SER A 265 18.31 -0.47 -10.26
C SER A 265 18.81 0.95 -10.02
N VAL A 266 19.96 1.09 -9.37
CA VAL A 266 20.59 2.39 -9.06
C VAL A 266 21.83 2.54 -9.91
N TYR A 267 21.98 3.69 -10.55
CA TYR A 267 23.13 4.03 -11.39
C TYR A 267 23.73 5.36 -10.95
N ASP A 268 25.05 5.46 -11.03
CA ASP A 268 25.76 6.74 -11.00
C ASP A 268 26.21 7.07 -12.42
N TYR A 269 25.85 8.26 -12.89
CA TYR A 269 26.16 8.78 -14.21
C TYR A 269 27.07 9.99 -14.09
N ASP A 270 28.24 9.91 -14.71
CA ASP A 270 29.15 11.04 -14.85
C ASP A 270 28.68 11.92 -16.01
N MET A 271 28.26 13.14 -15.68
CA MET A 271 27.73 14.10 -16.66
C MET A 271 28.82 14.67 -17.58
N ASP A 272 30.10 14.63 -17.19
CA ASP A 272 31.20 15.13 -18.00
C ASP A 272 31.67 14.08 -19.01
N SER A 273 31.82 12.83 -18.57
CA SER A 273 32.32 11.74 -19.40
C SER A 273 31.23 10.91 -20.09
N GLY A 274 29.99 10.97 -19.61
CA GLY A 274 28.87 10.15 -20.09
C GLY A 274 28.90 8.70 -19.60
N VAL A 275 29.82 8.35 -18.68
CA VAL A 275 29.95 7.00 -18.14
C VAL A 275 28.84 6.73 -17.12
N SER A 276 28.16 5.58 -17.27
CA SER A 276 27.16 5.10 -16.31
C SER A 276 27.65 3.83 -15.62
N VAL A 277 27.63 3.84 -14.28
CA VAL A 277 28.04 2.71 -13.44
C VAL A 277 26.85 2.22 -12.62
N LEU A 278 26.51 0.94 -12.79
CA LEU A 278 25.50 0.28 -11.98
C LEU A 278 26.00 0.13 -10.53
N LYS A 279 25.22 0.64 -9.57
CA LYS A 279 25.52 0.57 -8.14
C LYS A 279 24.81 -0.57 -7.43
N LYS A 280 23.54 -0.79 -7.76
CA LYS A 280 22.73 -1.83 -7.12
C LYS A 280 21.60 -2.26 -8.03
N ILE A 281 21.35 -3.57 -8.11
CA ILE A 281 20.08 -4.12 -8.58
C ILE A 281 19.37 -4.68 -7.35
N HIS A 282 18.12 -4.28 -7.15
CA HIS A 282 17.32 -4.83 -6.07
C HIS A 282 17.04 -6.31 -6.36
N THR A 283 17.44 -7.17 -5.43
CA THR A 283 17.31 -8.62 -5.59
C THR A 283 15.87 -9.02 -5.34
N ILE A 284 15.27 -9.74 -6.30
CA ILE A 284 13.92 -10.28 -6.17
C ILE A 284 14.02 -11.79 -5.97
N LEU A 285 13.53 -12.26 -4.82
CA LEU A 285 13.50 -13.68 -4.47
C LEU A 285 12.27 -14.38 -5.10
N GLY A 286 12.08 -15.67 -4.80
CA GLY A 286 10.89 -16.42 -5.24
C GLY A 286 10.88 -16.79 -6.74
N GLY A 287 12.05 -17.04 -7.33
CA GLY A 287 12.17 -17.57 -8.70
C GLY A 287 11.76 -16.59 -9.81
N PHE A 288 11.71 -15.29 -9.51
CA PHE A 288 11.35 -14.27 -10.51
C PHE A 288 12.28 -14.31 -11.73
N ASN A 289 11.69 -14.37 -12.92
CA ASN A 289 12.41 -14.25 -14.18
C ASN A 289 11.70 -13.27 -15.12
N ALA A 290 12.37 -12.16 -15.44
CA ALA A 290 11.85 -11.10 -16.30
C ALA A 290 11.47 -11.57 -17.72
N SER A 291 12.01 -12.69 -18.22
CA SER A 291 11.66 -13.24 -19.54
C SER A 291 10.25 -13.86 -19.60
N ASN A 292 9.65 -14.17 -18.45
CA ASN A 292 8.30 -14.75 -18.38
C ASN A 292 7.21 -13.68 -18.59
N TYR A 293 7.58 -12.40 -18.57
CA TYR A 293 6.62 -11.30 -18.56
C TYR A 293 6.76 -10.40 -19.78
N VAL A 294 5.62 -9.99 -20.31
CA VAL A 294 5.50 -9.06 -21.43
C VAL A 294 5.01 -7.73 -20.90
N THR A 295 5.62 -6.65 -21.39
CA THR A 295 5.18 -5.27 -21.13
C THR A 295 4.86 -4.58 -22.43
N GLU A 296 3.69 -3.97 -22.55
CA GLU A 296 3.25 -3.28 -23.76
C GLU A 296 2.77 -1.86 -23.47
N ARG A 297 2.81 -1.03 -24.51
CA ARG A 297 2.14 0.26 -24.55
C ARG A 297 1.05 0.24 -25.61
N LYS A 298 -0.18 0.54 -25.20
CA LYS A 298 -1.35 0.65 -26.09
C LYS A 298 -2.00 2.02 -25.92
N TRP A 299 -2.90 2.34 -26.82
CA TRP A 299 -3.62 3.61 -26.82
C TRP A 299 -5.10 3.35 -27.06
N ALA A 300 -5.94 3.85 -26.15
CA ALA A 300 -7.38 3.90 -26.35
C ALA A 300 -7.75 5.25 -26.96
N ALA A 301 -8.68 5.27 -27.91
CA ALA A 301 -9.25 6.51 -28.42
C ALA A 301 -10.38 6.94 -27.49
N ALA A 302 -10.25 8.11 -26.86
CA ALA A 302 -11.31 8.72 -26.09
C ALA A 302 -12.42 9.24 -27.01
N ALA A 303 -13.60 9.51 -26.45
CA ALA A 303 -14.75 10.01 -27.22
C ALA A 303 -14.48 11.31 -28.01
N ASP A 304 -13.54 12.14 -27.56
CA ASP A 304 -13.12 13.38 -28.23
C ASP A 304 -11.94 13.20 -29.19
N GLY A 305 -11.55 11.96 -29.49
CA GLY A 305 -10.43 11.61 -30.36
C GLY A 305 -9.06 11.63 -29.68
N THR A 306 -8.99 11.99 -28.39
CA THR A 306 -7.73 11.97 -27.63
C THR A 306 -7.22 10.53 -27.49
N GLN A 307 -5.95 10.29 -27.82
CA GLN A 307 -5.31 9.00 -27.60
C GLN A 307 -4.83 8.91 -26.15
N VAL A 308 -5.44 8.04 -25.34
CA VAL A 308 -5.09 7.80 -23.94
C VAL A 308 -4.12 6.62 -23.85
N PRO A 309 -2.89 6.79 -23.35
CA PRO A 309 -1.93 5.72 -23.27
C PRO A 309 -2.28 4.73 -22.15
N MET A 310 -1.91 3.47 -22.34
CA MET A 310 -2.01 2.41 -21.35
C MET A 310 -0.70 1.63 -21.28
N SER A 311 -0.26 1.29 -20.09
CA SER A 311 0.87 0.37 -19.88
C SER A 311 0.35 -0.96 -19.34
N ILE A 312 0.69 -2.04 -20.02
CA ILE A 312 0.16 -3.38 -19.79
C ILE A 312 1.30 -4.31 -19.35
N LEU A 313 1.04 -5.18 -18.39
CA LEU A 313 1.92 -6.25 -17.90
C LEU A 313 1.13 -7.56 -17.83
N TYR A 314 1.69 -8.65 -18.37
CA TYR A 314 1.14 -10.00 -18.20
C TYR A 314 2.22 -11.07 -18.36
N ARG A 315 1.90 -12.33 -17.97
CA ARG A 315 2.78 -13.49 -18.11
C ARG A 315 2.51 -14.19 -19.46
N ASN A 316 3.55 -14.43 -20.25
CA ASN A 316 3.41 -14.84 -21.66
C ASN A 316 2.92 -16.27 -21.88
N ASP A 317 3.13 -17.17 -20.92
CA ASP A 317 2.74 -18.58 -20.98
C ASP A 317 1.34 -18.84 -20.41
N LEU A 318 0.76 -17.87 -19.68
CA LEU A 318 -0.56 -18.01 -19.04
C LEU A 318 -1.68 -17.26 -19.78
N VAL A 319 -1.38 -16.07 -20.32
CA VAL A 319 -2.39 -15.16 -20.88
C VAL A 319 -2.65 -15.47 -22.36
N LYS A 320 -3.94 -15.55 -22.72
CA LYS A 320 -4.39 -16.01 -24.05
C LYS A 320 -4.74 -14.89 -25.01
N LEU A 321 -5.17 -13.74 -24.50
CA LEU A 321 -5.66 -12.59 -25.27
C LEU A 321 -6.89 -12.93 -26.15
N ASP A 322 -7.75 -13.83 -25.68
CA ASP A 322 -9.01 -14.23 -26.35
C ASP A 322 -10.26 -13.58 -25.71
N GLY A 323 -10.05 -12.75 -24.68
CA GLY A 323 -11.06 -12.09 -23.87
C GLY A 323 -11.43 -12.85 -22.60
N SER A 324 -10.92 -14.06 -22.37
CA SER A 324 -11.20 -14.84 -21.15
C SER A 324 -10.28 -14.52 -19.97
N ASP A 325 -9.21 -13.76 -20.20
CA ASP A 325 -8.20 -13.48 -19.17
C ASP A 325 -8.72 -12.49 -18.11
N PRO A 326 -8.44 -12.75 -16.81
CA PRO A 326 -8.74 -11.80 -15.74
C PRO A 326 -7.85 -10.56 -15.84
N MET A 327 -8.40 -9.40 -15.54
CA MET A 327 -7.69 -8.13 -15.65
C MET A 327 -7.87 -7.25 -14.42
N LEU A 328 -6.79 -6.58 -14.01
CA LEU A 328 -6.83 -5.48 -13.07
C LEU A 328 -6.39 -4.17 -13.76
N LEU A 329 -7.33 -3.26 -13.95
CA LEU A 329 -7.13 -1.93 -14.53
C LEU A 329 -7.02 -0.86 -13.43
N TYR A 330 -5.89 -0.18 -13.39
CA TYR A 330 -5.57 0.85 -12.41
C TYR A 330 -5.64 2.26 -13.02
N GLY A 331 -6.13 3.24 -12.24
CA GLY A 331 -6.15 4.65 -12.63
C GLY A 331 -6.09 5.65 -11.46
N TYR A 332 -5.71 6.90 -11.76
CA TYR A 332 -5.62 7.99 -10.77
C TYR A 332 -6.04 9.36 -11.31
N GLY A 333 -5.32 9.87 -12.33
CA GLY A 333 -5.75 11.03 -13.13
C GLY A 333 -5.93 12.35 -12.38
N SER A 334 -5.07 12.69 -11.42
CA SER A 334 -5.15 13.96 -10.67
C SER A 334 -3.77 14.53 -10.32
N TYR A 335 -3.70 15.85 -10.10
CA TYR A 335 -2.54 16.58 -9.56
C TYR A 335 -1.23 16.49 -10.34
N GLU A 336 -1.27 16.21 -11.65
CA GLU A 336 -0.06 15.99 -12.46
C GLU A 336 0.78 14.78 -12.02
N VAL A 337 0.21 13.93 -11.19
CA VAL A 337 0.81 12.65 -10.84
C VAL A 337 1.05 11.90 -12.14
N ARG A 338 2.33 11.71 -12.48
CA ARG A 338 2.77 11.05 -13.71
C ARG A 338 2.70 9.56 -13.51
N SER A 339 2.14 8.87 -14.49
CA SER A 339 2.12 7.41 -14.56
C SER A 339 3.08 6.85 -15.60
N VAL A 340 3.89 7.72 -16.24
CA VAL A 340 4.98 7.36 -17.18
C VAL A 340 6.12 8.36 -17.07
N CYS A 341 7.34 7.85 -16.89
CA CYS A 341 8.57 8.59 -17.16
C CYS A 341 8.85 8.62 -18.67
N LEU A 342 8.45 9.70 -19.35
CA LEU A 342 9.14 10.11 -20.57
C LEU A 342 10.50 10.67 -20.12
N PHE A 343 11.56 9.89 -20.33
CA PHE A 343 12.93 10.41 -20.32
C PHE A 343 13.00 11.48 -21.41
N SER A 344 12.92 12.75 -21.03
CA SER A 344 13.32 13.86 -21.88
C SER A 344 14.52 14.52 -21.22
N PHE A 345 15.71 14.18 -21.72
CA PHE A 345 16.86 15.06 -21.60
C PHE A 345 16.54 16.33 -22.38
N LEU A 346 15.93 17.31 -21.73
CA LEU A 346 16.12 18.70 -22.10
C LEU A 346 17.24 19.22 -21.22
N LEU A 347 18.46 18.99 -21.71
CA LEU A 347 19.65 19.75 -21.37
C LEU A 347 19.34 21.24 -21.60
N PHE A 348 18.73 21.90 -20.62
CA PHE A 348 18.84 23.34 -20.52
C PHE A 348 20.23 23.63 -19.95
N GLY A 349 21.20 23.72 -20.86
CA GLY A 349 22.46 24.36 -20.60
C GLY A 349 22.18 25.82 -20.21
N PHE A 350 22.08 26.09 -18.92
CA PHE A 350 22.17 27.45 -18.39
C PHE A 350 23.60 27.94 -18.52
N ARG A 351 23.98 28.27 -19.75
CA ARG A 351 25.15 29.11 -20.01
C ARG A 351 24.67 30.55 -19.86
N ASN A 352 24.89 31.04 -18.65
CA ASN A 352 24.73 32.42 -18.19
C ASN A 352 24.96 33.46 -19.30
N LYS A 353 23.92 34.22 -19.67
CA LYS A 353 24.04 35.56 -20.27
C LYS A 353 22.68 36.28 -20.28
N TYR A 354 22.50 37.21 -19.32
CA TYR A 354 21.53 38.32 -19.28
C TYR A 354 20.02 37.91 -19.35
N ASN A 355 19.07 38.46 -18.59
CA ASN A 355 18.96 39.75 -17.94
C ASN A 355 17.97 39.64 -16.76
N ARG A 356 18.25 40.41 -15.72
CA ARG A 356 17.49 40.59 -14.48
C ARG A 356 16.14 41.26 -14.80
N SER A 357 15.04 40.77 -14.22
CA SER A 357 13.72 41.44 -14.06
C SER A 357 12.52 40.71 -14.65
N TYR A 358 12.26 39.44 -14.29
CA TYR A 358 10.92 38.82 -14.32
C TYR A 358 10.91 37.54 -13.45
N CYS A 359 11.14 37.67 -12.15
CA CYS A 359 11.07 36.54 -11.21
C CYS A 359 10.57 37.02 -9.84
N ASP A 360 9.29 37.36 -9.74
CA ASP A 360 8.66 37.65 -8.43
C ASP A 360 7.29 36.98 -8.24
N LYS A 361 6.79 36.19 -9.21
CA LYS A 361 5.51 35.49 -9.08
C LYS A 361 5.50 34.02 -9.49
N THR A 362 6.62 33.49 -9.97
CA THR A 362 6.71 32.10 -10.47
C THR A 362 7.34 31.13 -9.48
N VAL A 363 8.05 31.64 -8.46
CA VAL A 363 8.87 30.82 -7.55
C VAL A 363 8.06 30.22 -6.39
N LEU A 364 6.98 30.87 -5.95
CA LEU A 364 6.10 30.34 -4.89
C LEU A 364 5.31 29.09 -5.31
N LEU A 365 5.17 28.83 -6.62
CA LEU A 365 4.49 27.64 -7.12
C LEU A 365 5.39 26.41 -7.17
N PHE A 366 6.72 26.54 -7.16
CA PHE A 366 7.62 25.39 -7.29
C PHE A 366 7.86 24.64 -5.96
N SER A 367 7.80 25.33 -4.82
CA SER A 367 8.03 24.72 -3.50
C SER A 367 6.85 23.85 -3.01
N LEU A 368 5.64 24.07 -3.53
CA LEU A 368 4.49 23.18 -3.29
C LEU A 368 4.54 21.89 -4.15
N PHE A 369 5.37 21.87 -5.20
CA PHE A 369 5.41 20.76 -6.16
C PHE A 369 6.18 19.52 -5.67
N LEU A 370 7.13 19.70 -4.74
CA LEU A 370 7.93 18.57 -4.22
C LEU A 370 7.20 17.73 -3.16
N TRP A 371 6.09 18.23 -2.60
CA TRP A 371 5.31 17.54 -1.56
C TRP A 371 4.25 16.57 -2.13
N LEU A 372 4.05 16.57 -3.44
CA LEU A 372 2.96 15.86 -4.12
C LEU A 372 3.45 15.01 -5.30
N GLN A 373 4.72 14.65 -5.34
CA GLN A 373 5.25 13.78 -6.39
C GLN A 373 4.95 12.31 -6.08
N ILE A 374 3.65 11.99 -6.00
CA ILE A 374 3.19 10.64 -6.26
C ILE A 374 3.39 10.44 -7.76
N CYS A 375 4.27 9.54 -8.17
CA CYS A 375 4.30 9.05 -9.55
C CYS A 375 3.75 7.62 -9.54
N ILE A 376 2.80 7.34 -10.43
CA ILE A 376 2.23 6.01 -10.62
C ILE A 376 2.93 5.38 -11.83
N ASP A 377 4.26 5.42 -11.78
CA ASP A 377 5.08 4.95 -12.89
C ASP A 377 4.82 3.46 -13.18
N PRO A 378 5.04 3.00 -14.42
CA PRO A 378 5.01 1.59 -14.76
C PRO A 378 6.32 0.97 -14.26
N SER A 379 6.53 1.03 -12.94
CA SER A 379 7.69 0.58 -12.19
C SER A 379 7.46 -0.83 -11.65
N PHE A 380 8.50 -1.47 -11.17
CA PHE A 380 8.41 -2.78 -10.57
C PHE A 380 7.71 -2.71 -9.20
N ARG A 381 6.77 -3.62 -8.95
CA ARG A 381 6.27 -3.90 -7.59
C ARG A 381 6.15 -5.40 -7.41
N GLY A 382 6.82 -5.92 -6.38
CA GLY A 382 6.84 -7.35 -6.08
C GLY A 382 5.45 -7.91 -5.81
N SER A 383 4.57 -7.15 -5.15
CA SER A 383 3.22 -7.63 -4.83
C SER A 383 2.40 -8.00 -6.06
N ARG A 384 2.48 -7.21 -7.14
CA ARG A 384 1.69 -7.44 -8.37
C ARG A 384 1.92 -8.83 -8.98
N PHE A 385 3.10 -9.43 -8.78
CA PHE A 385 3.41 -10.73 -9.36
C PHE A 385 2.59 -11.86 -8.76
N SER A 386 2.05 -11.71 -7.54
CA SER A 386 1.08 -12.68 -7.02
C SER A 386 -0.22 -12.71 -7.84
N LEU A 387 -0.64 -11.62 -8.47
CA LEU A 387 -1.76 -11.66 -9.44
C LEU A 387 -1.30 -12.10 -10.84
N VAL A 388 -0.20 -11.54 -11.34
CA VAL A 388 0.27 -11.80 -12.72
C VAL A 388 0.65 -13.27 -12.90
N ASP A 389 1.23 -13.91 -11.88
CA ASP A 389 1.56 -15.34 -11.89
C ASP A 389 0.30 -16.24 -11.80
N ARG A 390 -0.88 -15.67 -11.56
CA ARG A 390 -2.19 -16.33 -11.63
C ARG A 390 -2.92 -16.05 -12.95
N GLY A 391 -2.22 -15.51 -13.95
CA GLY A 391 -2.77 -15.22 -15.28
C GLY A 391 -3.49 -13.87 -15.40
N PHE A 392 -3.31 -12.95 -14.46
CA PHE A 392 -3.88 -11.61 -14.59
C PHE A 392 -3.11 -10.76 -15.59
N ILE A 393 -3.86 -9.97 -16.35
CA ILE A 393 -3.35 -8.81 -17.06
C ILE A 393 -3.46 -7.59 -16.13
N TYR A 394 -2.33 -6.96 -15.85
CA TYR A 394 -2.29 -5.71 -15.09
C TYR A 394 -2.14 -4.52 -16.04
N VAL A 395 -2.99 -3.51 -15.90
CA VAL A 395 -3.00 -2.34 -16.77
C VAL A 395 -3.00 -1.06 -15.95
N ILE A 396 -2.20 -0.07 -16.35
CA ILE A 396 -2.26 1.31 -15.86
C ILE A 396 -2.80 2.17 -16.99
N ALA A 397 -3.93 2.84 -16.77
CA ALA A 397 -4.48 3.83 -17.69
C ALA A 397 -3.95 5.24 -17.35
N HIS A 398 -3.29 5.86 -18.32
CA HIS A 398 -2.63 7.16 -18.20
C HIS A 398 -3.59 8.29 -18.57
N ILE A 399 -4.73 8.33 -17.87
CA ILE A 399 -5.88 9.20 -18.13
C ILE A 399 -5.59 10.69 -17.87
N ARG A 400 -6.34 11.59 -18.53
CA ARG A 400 -6.20 13.04 -18.31
C ARG A 400 -6.40 13.44 -16.86
N GLY A 401 -5.71 14.51 -16.46
CA GLY A 401 -5.55 14.92 -15.06
C GLY A 401 -4.25 14.40 -14.42
N GLY A 402 -3.62 13.38 -15.02
CA GLY A 402 -2.22 13.05 -14.77
C GLY A 402 -1.24 13.95 -15.54
N GLY A 403 0.06 13.71 -15.36
CA GLY A 403 1.14 14.51 -15.98
C GLY A 403 1.82 13.88 -17.20
N GLU A 404 1.32 12.76 -17.72
CA GLU A 404 2.03 11.85 -18.63
C GLU A 404 2.33 12.47 -20.00
N MET A 405 1.42 13.29 -20.50
CA MET A 405 1.55 13.99 -21.80
C MET A 405 1.85 15.49 -21.60
N GLY A 406 2.41 15.85 -20.45
CA GLY A 406 2.76 17.22 -20.08
C GLY A 406 1.60 18.04 -19.51
N ARG A 407 1.86 19.32 -19.22
CA ARG A 407 0.95 20.21 -18.48
C ARG A 407 -0.47 20.25 -19.06
N LYS A 408 -0.60 20.28 -20.39
CA LYS A 408 -1.91 20.33 -21.05
C LYS A 408 -2.78 19.11 -20.72
N TRP A 409 -2.17 17.93 -20.56
CA TRP A 409 -2.87 16.69 -20.18
C TRP A 409 -3.57 16.80 -18.82
N TYR A 410 -2.92 17.47 -17.88
CA TYR A 410 -3.48 17.76 -16.57
C TYR A 410 -4.58 18.83 -16.63
N GLU A 411 -4.31 19.94 -17.32
CA GLU A 411 -5.28 21.02 -17.50
C GLU A 411 -6.58 20.52 -18.16
N ASP A 412 -6.48 19.53 -19.06
CA ASP A 412 -7.60 18.89 -19.73
C ASP A 412 -8.30 17.81 -18.89
N GLY A 413 -7.88 17.56 -17.66
CA GLY A 413 -8.52 16.63 -16.71
C GLY A 413 -8.70 17.22 -15.30
N LYS A 414 -8.83 18.55 -15.18
CA LYS A 414 -9.08 19.24 -13.91
C LYS A 414 -10.23 20.25 -14.01
N LEU A 415 -10.73 20.70 -12.86
CA LEU A 415 -11.82 21.69 -12.75
C LEU A 415 -13.03 21.28 -13.61
N LEU A 416 -13.54 22.17 -14.46
CA LEU A 416 -14.70 21.91 -15.33
C LEU A 416 -14.45 20.79 -16.35
N LYS A 417 -13.19 20.46 -16.64
CA LYS A 417 -12.79 19.36 -17.54
C LYS A 417 -12.54 18.05 -16.80
N LYS A 418 -12.77 17.99 -15.48
CA LYS A 418 -12.50 16.80 -14.66
C LYS A 418 -13.25 15.56 -15.15
N LYS A 419 -14.41 15.74 -15.80
CA LYS A 419 -15.16 14.65 -16.44
C LYS A 419 -14.34 13.84 -17.43
N ASN A 420 -13.37 14.46 -18.12
CA ASN A 420 -12.48 13.79 -19.05
C ASN A 420 -11.67 12.67 -18.38
N THR A 421 -11.26 12.84 -17.12
CA THR A 421 -10.57 11.79 -16.36
C THR A 421 -11.40 10.51 -16.29
N PHE A 422 -12.71 10.63 -16.03
CA PHE A 422 -13.59 9.47 -15.86
C PHE A 422 -13.95 8.84 -17.19
N THR A 423 -14.23 9.65 -18.22
CA THR A 423 -14.54 9.14 -19.56
C THR A 423 -13.33 8.47 -20.19
N ASP A 424 -12.12 9.03 -20.04
CA ASP A 424 -10.88 8.39 -20.53
C ASP A 424 -10.69 6.99 -19.93
N PHE A 425 -10.99 6.84 -18.63
CA PHE A 425 -10.84 5.55 -17.96
C PHE A 425 -11.87 4.52 -18.46
N ILE A 426 -13.10 4.97 -18.70
CA ILE A 426 -14.16 4.16 -19.32
C ILE A 426 -13.75 3.76 -20.75
N ASP A 427 -13.27 4.70 -21.55
CA ASP A 427 -12.82 4.47 -22.93
C ASP A 427 -11.64 3.46 -22.96
N CYS A 428 -10.72 3.53 -21.99
CA CYS A 428 -9.68 2.51 -21.79
C CYS A 428 -10.27 1.13 -21.49
N ALA A 429 -11.22 1.02 -20.56
CA ALA A 429 -11.87 -0.24 -20.22
C ALA A 429 -12.58 -0.86 -21.43
N GLU A 430 -13.35 -0.06 -22.18
CA GLU A 430 -14.04 -0.51 -23.38
C GLU A 430 -13.09 -0.93 -24.49
N HIS A 431 -11.99 -0.20 -24.68
CA HIS A 431 -10.95 -0.58 -25.63
C HIS A 431 -10.36 -1.94 -25.29
N LEU A 432 -10.01 -2.19 -24.03
CA LEU A 432 -9.41 -3.46 -23.58
C LEU A 432 -10.37 -4.64 -23.78
N ILE A 433 -11.67 -4.45 -23.51
CA ILE A 433 -12.70 -5.46 -23.75
C ILE A 433 -12.86 -5.72 -25.26
N LYS A 434 -12.97 -4.66 -26.06
CA LYS A 434 -13.12 -4.75 -27.52
C LYS A 434 -11.92 -5.43 -28.17
N SER A 435 -10.71 -5.15 -27.68
CA SER A 435 -9.46 -5.73 -28.15
C SER A 435 -9.16 -7.13 -27.56
N LYS A 436 -10.12 -7.75 -26.87
CA LYS A 436 -10.02 -9.12 -26.35
C LYS A 436 -8.89 -9.32 -25.32
N TYR A 437 -8.49 -8.28 -24.60
CA TYR A 437 -7.63 -8.48 -23.42
C TYR A 437 -8.41 -9.08 -22.25
N CYS A 438 -9.68 -8.73 -22.10
CA CYS A 438 -10.56 -9.30 -21.07
C CYS A 438 -12.03 -9.21 -21.49
N SER A 439 -12.93 -9.63 -20.61
CA SER A 439 -14.38 -9.44 -20.72
C SER A 439 -14.91 -8.66 -19.51
N ARG A 440 -16.15 -8.17 -19.59
CA ARG A 440 -16.80 -7.42 -18.50
C ARG A 440 -16.87 -8.24 -17.21
N GLU A 441 -17.07 -9.56 -17.35
CA GLU A 441 -17.13 -10.53 -16.26
C GLU A 441 -15.77 -10.81 -15.60
N LYS A 442 -14.68 -10.31 -16.21
CA LYS A 442 -13.30 -10.55 -15.81
C LYS A 442 -12.50 -9.27 -15.56
N LEU A 443 -13.11 -8.09 -15.79
CA LEU A 443 -12.47 -6.80 -15.57
C LEU A 443 -12.68 -6.31 -14.13
N CYS A 444 -11.58 -6.14 -13.41
CA CYS A 444 -11.53 -5.50 -12.10
C CYS A 444 -10.83 -4.15 -12.20
N ILE A 445 -11.28 -3.17 -11.41
CA ILE A 445 -10.69 -1.83 -11.36
C ILE A 445 -10.14 -1.47 -9.99
N ASN A 446 -9.09 -0.66 -9.96
CA ASN A 446 -8.48 -0.18 -8.72
C ASN A 446 -8.09 1.31 -8.82
N GLY A 447 -8.34 2.04 -7.74
CA GLY A 447 -7.86 3.40 -7.56
C GLY A 447 -7.77 3.77 -6.09
N ARG A 448 -6.80 4.61 -5.72
CA ARG A 448 -6.55 5.05 -4.34
C ARG A 448 -6.56 6.57 -4.23
N SER A 449 -7.02 7.14 -3.10
CA SER A 449 -7.04 8.60 -2.87
C SER A 449 -7.88 9.32 -3.94
N ALA A 450 -7.30 10.21 -4.74
CA ALA A 450 -7.99 10.79 -5.90
C ALA A 450 -8.29 9.76 -7.01
N GLY A 451 -7.59 8.62 -7.06
CA GLY A 451 -8.02 7.46 -7.83
C GLY A 451 -9.27 6.78 -7.25
N GLY A 452 -9.55 6.95 -5.96
CA GLY A 452 -10.80 6.53 -5.35
C GLY A 452 -11.99 7.40 -5.76
N LEU A 453 -11.77 8.71 -5.96
CA LEU A 453 -12.74 9.59 -6.63
C LEU A 453 -13.08 9.07 -8.04
N LEU A 454 -12.04 8.69 -8.80
CA LEU A 454 -12.21 8.06 -10.11
C LEU A 454 -13.06 6.79 -10.00
N MET A 455 -12.77 5.88 -9.06
CA MET A 455 -13.59 4.68 -8.84
C MET A 455 -15.05 5.03 -8.55
N GLY A 456 -15.32 5.96 -7.62
CA GLY A 456 -16.68 6.38 -7.29
C GLY A 456 -17.44 6.93 -8.50
N ALA A 457 -16.79 7.77 -9.32
CA ALA A 457 -17.38 8.34 -10.51
C ALA A 457 -17.68 7.29 -11.60
N VAL A 458 -16.72 6.41 -11.93
CA VAL A 458 -16.91 5.43 -13.02
C VAL A 458 -17.88 4.32 -12.64
N LEU A 459 -17.96 3.95 -11.35
CA LEU A 459 -18.97 3.03 -10.83
C LEU A 459 -20.39 3.60 -10.90
N ASN A 460 -20.53 4.93 -10.82
CA ASN A 460 -21.80 5.58 -11.08
C ASN A 460 -22.11 5.62 -12.58
N MET A 461 -21.13 5.97 -13.42
CA MET A 461 -21.35 6.18 -14.86
C MET A 461 -21.54 4.88 -15.66
N ARG A 462 -20.73 3.85 -15.39
CA ARG A 462 -20.67 2.59 -16.17
C ARG A 462 -20.36 1.37 -15.28
N PRO A 463 -21.19 1.06 -14.26
CA PRO A 463 -21.00 -0.11 -13.41
C PRO A 463 -21.02 -1.43 -14.20
N ASP A 464 -21.72 -1.45 -15.35
CA ASP A 464 -21.88 -2.62 -16.23
C ASP A 464 -20.58 -3.15 -16.84
N LEU A 465 -19.51 -2.34 -16.84
CA LEU A 465 -18.22 -2.72 -17.42
C LEU A 465 -17.36 -3.58 -16.50
N PHE A 466 -17.65 -3.58 -15.19
CA PHE A 466 -16.73 -4.08 -14.18
C PHE A 466 -17.35 -5.23 -13.40
N ARG A 467 -16.54 -6.25 -13.08
CA ARG A 467 -16.94 -7.35 -12.20
C ARG A 467 -16.64 -7.04 -10.73
N ALA A 468 -15.55 -6.31 -10.48
CA ALA A 468 -15.15 -5.88 -9.15
C ALA A 468 -14.41 -4.54 -9.17
N ALA A 469 -14.46 -3.80 -8.07
CA ALA A 469 -13.74 -2.55 -7.89
C ALA A 469 -13.12 -2.45 -6.50
N VAL A 470 -11.96 -1.82 -6.43
CA VAL A 470 -11.26 -1.52 -5.17
C VAL A 470 -11.02 -0.02 -5.08
N ALA A 471 -11.66 0.62 -4.11
CA ALA A 471 -11.55 2.05 -3.84
C ALA A 471 -10.78 2.25 -2.52
N GLY A 472 -9.49 2.54 -2.60
CA GLY A 472 -8.64 2.69 -1.41
C GLY A 472 -8.57 4.12 -0.91
N VAL A 473 -8.79 4.35 0.38
CA VAL A 473 -8.90 5.70 1.02
C VAL A 473 -9.56 6.71 0.08
N PRO A 474 -10.77 6.41 -0.45
CA PRO A 474 -11.29 7.12 -1.59
C PRO A 474 -11.85 8.48 -1.20
N PHE A 475 -11.50 9.49 -1.97
CA PHE A 475 -12.05 10.84 -1.83
C PHE A 475 -13.43 10.92 -2.50
N VAL A 476 -14.51 10.88 -1.73
CA VAL A 476 -15.87 10.63 -2.25
C VAL A 476 -16.96 11.49 -1.61
N ASP A 477 -16.74 12.07 -0.43
CA ASP A 477 -17.72 12.93 0.26
C ASP A 477 -17.37 14.41 0.10
N VAL A 478 -17.31 14.80 -1.16
CA VAL A 478 -16.50 15.94 -1.47
C VAL A 478 -17.18 17.30 -1.29
N VAL A 479 -18.50 17.48 -1.43
CA VAL A 479 -19.14 18.79 -1.18
C VAL A 479 -19.12 19.08 0.32
N THR A 480 -19.40 18.08 1.16
CA THR A 480 -19.25 18.19 2.63
C THR A 480 -17.84 18.61 2.98
N THR A 481 -16.85 17.99 2.35
CA THR A 481 -15.44 18.26 2.61
C THR A 481 -15.02 19.64 2.08
N MET A 482 -15.54 20.04 0.92
CA MET A 482 -15.24 21.32 0.26
C MET A 482 -15.75 22.55 1.00
N LEU A 483 -16.89 22.43 1.67
CA LEU A 483 -17.52 23.54 2.38
C LEU A 483 -16.95 23.72 3.80
N ASP A 484 -16.14 22.78 4.27
CA ASP A 484 -15.50 22.86 5.57
C ASP A 484 -14.01 23.27 5.42
N PRO A 485 -13.65 24.54 5.68
CA PRO A 485 -12.28 25.02 5.53
C PRO A 485 -11.31 24.40 6.55
N THR A 486 -11.79 23.62 7.52
CA THR A 486 -10.95 22.92 8.51
C THR A 486 -10.39 21.60 7.97
N ILE A 487 -10.85 21.12 6.80
CA ILE A 487 -10.40 19.86 6.19
C ILE A 487 -9.37 20.13 5.07
N PRO A 488 -8.21 19.43 5.05
CA PRO A 488 -7.23 19.58 3.97
C PRO A 488 -7.64 18.85 2.68
N LEU A 489 -7.52 19.54 1.53
CA LEU A 489 -7.65 19.07 0.13
C LEU A 489 -9.10 18.97 -0.44
N THR A 490 -9.26 19.39 -1.71
CA THR A 490 -10.50 19.91 -2.30
C THR A 490 -10.86 19.27 -3.68
N THR A 491 -12.15 18.89 -3.96
CA THR A 491 -12.94 19.01 -5.25
C THR A 491 -14.24 18.14 -5.42
N ALA A 492 -15.47 18.71 -5.41
CA ALA A 492 -16.84 18.22 -5.83
C ALA A 492 -17.36 16.75 -5.59
N GLU A 493 -18.55 16.61 -4.97
CA GLU A 493 -19.20 15.35 -4.49
C GLU A 493 -19.80 14.55 -5.66
N TRP A 494 -19.74 13.21 -5.60
CA TRP A 494 -20.47 12.34 -6.53
C TRP A 494 -21.63 11.66 -5.83
N GLU A 495 -22.84 11.85 -6.34
CA GLU A 495 -24.02 11.17 -5.82
C GLU A 495 -24.04 9.70 -6.23
N VAL A 496 -24.18 8.80 -5.24
CA VAL A 496 -24.53 7.40 -5.49
C VAL A 496 -25.94 7.33 -6.07
N MET A 497 -26.14 6.52 -7.11
CA MET A 497 -27.41 6.36 -7.82
C MET A 497 -28.08 5.02 -7.47
N ALA A 498 -29.40 4.95 -7.62
CA ALA A 498 -30.14 3.71 -7.42
C ALA A 498 -30.00 2.77 -8.64
N GLN A 499 -28.99 1.90 -8.62
CA GLN A 499 -28.63 1.02 -9.75
C GLN A 499 -27.90 -0.24 -9.26
N GLU A 500 -27.54 -1.13 -10.20
CA GLU A 500 -26.66 -2.26 -9.90
C GLU A 500 -25.20 -1.81 -9.87
N TYR A 501 -24.43 -2.32 -8.90
CA TYR A 501 -23.01 -2.08 -8.72
C TYR A 501 -22.22 -3.40 -8.73
N PRO A 502 -20.94 -3.40 -9.13
CA PRO A 502 -20.10 -4.59 -9.04
C PRO A 502 -19.75 -4.93 -7.59
N ASN A 503 -18.96 -5.99 -7.38
CA ASN A 503 -18.37 -6.25 -6.07
C ASN A 503 -17.40 -5.13 -5.71
N ILE A 504 -17.57 -4.46 -4.58
CA ILE A 504 -16.75 -3.31 -4.17
C ILE A 504 -16.05 -3.60 -2.85
N LEU A 505 -14.73 -3.35 -2.80
CA LEU A 505 -13.98 -3.23 -1.57
C LEU A 505 -13.57 -1.76 -1.38
N VAL A 506 -13.97 -1.19 -0.26
CA VAL A 506 -13.55 0.14 0.18
C VAL A 506 -12.59 0.00 1.35
N THR A 507 -11.45 0.68 1.31
CA THR A 507 -10.50 0.71 2.43
C THR A 507 -10.31 2.12 2.97
N ALA A 508 -10.00 2.26 4.26
CA ALA A 508 -9.73 3.52 4.93
C ALA A 508 -8.69 3.35 6.05
N GLY A 509 -8.06 4.45 6.48
CA GLY A 509 -7.28 4.51 7.71
C GLY A 509 -7.91 5.51 8.68
N LEU A 510 -8.08 5.15 9.95
CA LEU A 510 -8.67 6.04 10.95
C LEU A 510 -7.83 7.32 11.14
N ASN A 511 -6.51 7.19 11.05
CA ASN A 511 -5.56 8.28 11.22
C ASN A 511 -5.13 8.90 9.88
N ASP A 512 -5.90 8.71 8.81
CA ASP A 512 -5.63 9.31 7.50
C ASP A 512 -5.73 10.84 7.59
N PRO A 513 -4.63 11.60 7.35
CA PRO A 513 -4.64 13.05 7.41
C PRO A 513 -5.03 13.71 6.08
N ARG A 514 -5.31 12.93 5.02
CA ARG A 514 -5.60 13.44 3.67
C ARG A 514 -7.04 13.20 3.24
N VAL A 515 -7.58 12.02 3.54
CA VAL A 515 -8.98 11.65 3.26
C VAL A 515 -9.56 11.11 4.55
N MET A 516 -10.53 11.80 5.13
CA MET A 516 -11.07 11.37 6.41
C MET A 516 -11.80 10.04 6.25
N TYR A 517 -11.63 9.13 7.23
CA TYR A 517 -12.27 7.81 7.21
C TYR A 517 -13.81 7.87 7.12
N SER A 518 -14.41 8.99 7.55
CA SER A 518 -15.85 9.22 7.46
C SER A 518 -16.34 9.28 6.01
N GLU A 519 -15.51 9.74 5.06
CA GLU A 519 -15.91 9.80 3.65
C GLU A 519 -16.23 8.40 3.08
N PRO A 520 -15.30 7.42 3.10
CA PRO A 520 -15.60 6.07 2.65
C PRO A 520 -16.67 5.38 3.49
N ALA A 521 -16.75 5.63 4.80
CA ALA A 521 -17.79 5.05 5.65
C ALA A 521 -19.20 5.50 5.21
N LYS A 522 -19.38 6.80 5.00
CA LYS A 522 -20.64 7.37 4.48
C LYS A 522 -20.96 6.87 3.06
N TYR A 523 -19.94 6.78 2.20
CA TYR A 523 -20.09 6.26 0.84
C TYR A 523 -20.58 4.81 0.83
N VAL A 524 -20.02 3.94 1.68
CA VAL A 524 -20.45 2.55 1.82
C VAL A 524 -21.89 2.45 2.33
N ALA A 525 -22.24 3.24 3.35
CA ALA A 525 -23.61 3.29 3.87
C ALA A 525 -24.61 3.66 2.76
N LYS A 526 -24.29 4.69 1.96
CA LYS A 526 -25.14 5.14 0.85
C LYS A 526 -25.18 4.14 -0.32
N LEU A 527 -24.08 3.47 -0.64
CA LEU A 527 -24.02 2.38 -1.63
C LEU A 527 -24.95 1.23 -1.25
N ARG A 528 -24.85 0.74 0.00
CA ARG A 528 -25.69 -0.38 0.48
C ARG A 528 -27.16 -0.01 0.55
N GLU A 529 -27.49 1.27 0.76
CA GLU A 529 -28.86 1.77 0.72
C GLU A 529 -29.47 1.79 -0.68
N LEU A 530 -28.69 2.20 -1.69
CA LEU A 530 -29.23 2.50 -3.03
C LEU A 530 -29.00 1.38 -4.06
N LYS A 531 -28.05 0.49 -3.84
CA LYS A 531 -27.76 -0.60 -4.77
C LYS A 531 -28.96 -1.53 -4.93
N ARG A 532 -29.15 -2.07 -6.13
CA ARG A 532 -30.29 -2.94 -6.50
C ARG A 532 -29.93 -4.41 -6.74
N ASP A 533 -28.64 -4.72 -6.70
CA ASP A 533 -28.07 -6.07 -6.83
C ASP A 533 -27.82 -6.72 -5.46
N ASP A 534 -27.26 -7.93 -5.46
CA ASP A 534 -26.77 -8.67 -4.27
C ASP A 534 -25.23 -8.79 -4.23
N ASN A 535 -24.50 -8.02 -5.05
CA ASN A 535 -23.03 -8.04 -5.06
C ASN A 535 -22.46 -7.50 -3.73
N LEU A 536 -21.24 -7.93 -3.43
CA LEU A 536 -20.56 -7.59 -2.17
C LEU A 536 -20.18 -6.11 -2.14
N VAL A 537 -20.42 -5.45 -1.00
CA VAL A 537 -19.85 -4.13 -0.68
C VAL A 537 -19.20 -4.22 0.69
N LEU A 538 -17.87 -4.34 0.71
CA LEU A 538 -17.06 -4.50 1.91
C LEU A 538 -16.37 -3.19 2.28
N PHE A 539 -16.24 -2.94 3.59
CA PHE A 539 -15.55 -1.78 4.12
C PHE A 539 -14.55 -2.19 5.19
N LYS A 540 -13.29 -1.83 4.98
CA LYS A 540 -12.19 -2.11 5.90
C LYS A 540 -11.52 -0.82 6.33
N CYS A 541 -11.76 -0.40 7.57
CA CYS A 541 -11.13 0.75 8.18
C CYS A 541 -10.02 0.31 9.14
N GLU A 542 -8.77 0.52 8.75
CA GLU A 542 -7.62 0.20 9.59
C GLU A 542 -7.45 1.26 10.69
N LEU A 543 -7.74 0.85 11.93
CA LEU A 543 -7.78 1.76 13.08
C LEU A 543 -6.39 2.28 13.48
N GLY A 544 -5.33 1.54 13.15
CA GLY A 544 -3.92 1.92 13.37
C GLY A 544 -3.21 2.47 12.13
N ALA A 545 -3.92 2.73 11.03
CA ALA A 545 -3.31 3.17 9.77
C ALA A 545 -3.61 4.63 9.43
N GLY A 546 -2.72 5.21 8.61
CA GLY A 546 -2.92 6.51 7.97
C GLY A 546 -3.23 6.39 6.48
N HIS A 547 -2.91 7.43 5.71
CA HIS A 547 -3.21 7.49 4.27
C HIS A 547 -2.52 6.42 3.42
N PHE A 548 -1.43 5.84 3.92
CA PHE A 548 -0.58 4.91 3.16
C PHE A 548 -0.56 3.50 3.72
N SER A 549 -1.64 3.09 4.41
CA SER A 549 -1.74 1.83 5.17
C SER A 549 -1.00 1.94 6.52
N LYS A 550 -0.90 0.81 7.22
CA LYS A 550 0.01 0.58 8.33
C LYS A 550 1.43 0.97 7.95
N SER A 551 2.18 1.41 8.94
CA SER A 551 3.52 1.97 8.72
C SER A 551 4.61 0.92 8.55
N GLY A 552 4.39 -0.30 9.08
CA GLY A 552 5.33 -1.41 8.93
C GLY A 552 5.41 -1.93 7.50
N ARG A 553 6.63 -2.26 7.05
CA ARG A 553 6.89 -2.77 5.70
C ARG A 553 6.21 -4.11 5.41
N PHE A 554 6.01 -4.98 6.40
CA PHE A 554 5.35 -6.28 6.20
C PHE A 554 3.86 -6.18 6.45
N GLU A 555 3.44 -5.43 7.46
CA GLU A 555 2.02 -5.20 7.75
C GLU A 555 1.29 -4.62 6.54
N LYS A 556 1.92 -3.70 5.82
CA LYS A 556 1.40 -3.15 4.58
C LYS A 556 1.17 -4.19 3.49
N LEU A 557 1.98 -5.25 3.42
CA LEU A 557 1.80 -6.32 2.42
C LEU A 557 0.56 -7.17 2.70
N GLN A 558 0.08 -7.20 3.94
CA GLN A 558 -1.18 -7.87 4.28
C GLN A 558 -2.36 -7.16 3.63
N GLU A 559 -2.32 -5.84 3.48
CA GLU A 559 -3.37 -5.11 2.74
C GLU A 559 -3.35 -5.39 1.23
N ASP A 560 -2.16 -5.51 0.63
CA ASP A 560 -2.03 -5.92 -0.77
C ASP A 560 -2.59 -7.35 -0.95
N ALA A 561 -2.22 -8.27 -0.05
CA ALA A 561 -2.71 -9.64 -0.08
C ALA A 561 -4.24 -9.73 0.10
N PHE A 562 -4.79 -8.99 1.05
CA PHE A 562 -6.23 -8.88 1.28
C PHE A 562 -6.98 -8.35 0.05
N THR A 563 -6.43 -7.30 -0.58
CA THR A 563 -6.99 -6.71 -1.80
C THR A 563 -7.03 -7.72 -2.95
N TYR A 564 -5.96 -8.50 -3.12
CA TYR A 564 -5.88 -9.53 -4.17
C TYR A 564 -6.78 -10.73 -3.87
N ALA A 565 -6.86 -11.16 -2.61
CA ALA A 565 -7.80 -12.18 -2.18
C ALA A 565 -9.26 -11.77 -2.48
N PHE A 566 -9.62 -10.50 -2.22
CA PHE A 566 -10.94 -9.97 -2.57
C PHE A 566 -11.20 -10.02 -4.08
N ILE A 567 -10.25 -9.56 -4.90
CA ILE A 567 -10.37 -9.60 -6.37
C ILE A 567 -10.55 -11.04 -6.86
N LEU A 568 -9.75 -11.97 -6.36
CA LEU A 568 -9.86 -13.40 -6.71
C LEU A 568 -11.19 -13.99 -6.26
N LYS A 569 -11.68 -13.64 -5.05
CA LYS A 569 -13.02 -14.03 -4.56
C LYS A 569 -14.12 -13.51 -5.47
N ALA A 570 -14.11 -12.24 -5.84
CA ALA A 570 -15.11 -11.62 -6.71
C ALA A 570 -15.17 -12.24 -8.12
N LEU A 571 -14.03 -12.75 -8.60
CA LEU A 571 -13.92 -13.47 -9.87
C LEU A 571 -14.19 -14.99 -9.76
N GLY A 572 -14.43 -15.52 -8.55
CA GLY A 572 -14.61 -16.95 -8.29
C GLY A 572 -13.33 -17.78 -8.44
N MET A 573 -12.16 -17.15 -8.28
CA MET A 573 -10.83 -17.72 -8.48
C MET A 573 -10.13 -18.08 -7.16
N THR A 574 -10.90 -18.57 -6.16
CA THR A 574 -10.39 -18.88 -4.81
C THR A 574 -9.77 -20.28 -4.67
N ARG A 575 -9.83 -21.10 -5.72
CA ARG A 575 -9.23 -22.43 -5.69
C ARG A 575 -7.73 -22.31 -5.86
N LYS A 576 -7.01 -23.15 -5.12
CA LYS A 576 -5.59 -23.43 -5.37
C LYS A 576 -5.44 -23.76 -6.86
N LEU A 577 -4.72 -22.94 -7.61
CA LEU A 577 -4.08 -23.44 -8.84
C LEU A 577 -3.21 -24.60 -8.36
N ALA A 578 -3.57 -25.83 -8.74
CA ALA A 578 -2.73 -26.98 -8.44
C ALA A 578 -1.31 -26.61 -8.88
N SER A 579 -0.36 -26.75 -7.95
CA SER A 579 1.05 -26.48 -8.15
C SER A 579 1.48 -27.00 -9.52
N LEU A 580 2.00 -26.09 -10.37
CA LEU A 580 2.76 -26.44 -11.57
C LEU A 580 3.98 -27.29 -11.19
#